data_AF-A0A182ERH2-F1
#
_entry.id   AF-A0A182ERH2-F1
#
_cell.length_a   1.000
_cell.length_b   1.000
_cell.length_c   1.000
_cell.angle_alpha   90.00
_cell.angle_beta   90.00
_cell.angle_gamma   90.00
#
_symmetry.space_group_name_H-M   'P 1'
#
loop_
_entity.id
_entity.type
_entity.pdbx_description
1 polymer ?
#
loop_
_entity_poly.entity_id
_entity_poly.type
_entity_poly.pdbx_seq_one_letter_code
_entity_poly.pdbx_strand_id
1 'polypeptide(L)'
;MVMIILAYLAPVLKPSVNLLSANKDSSVIVNAVLQFFDCLTKRMYLYCDNHNNISLLYEALLDVIQVYGKEQAEHFKKSDSKEKTSDLILLLSILINVFDRRSRPVNLSTGKTEFAKNRSRIIAAAWNILLSVMKYEFLKLPLFRKNFYRFLKCSTEIAPEHFAKLSDYDFAIVVDYLRSGLQSDYERDDLLASSKNYFEQDISINSALSIADLGFYFAKNTRYDTAIKTFSSLVEPTFAICLNAMWQEEEESSATSTALFSLLCCTEDTCKTYVRKLLSYEANHANRTTLRTAFRTLMAHIPGKRFQQSERRDFHERLKQFLTVVEGLLVAE
;
A
#
# COMPACT_ATOMS: atom_id res chain seq x y z
N MET A 1 -11.56 -14.12 30.25
CA MET A 1 -11.97 -12.69 30.15
C MET A 1 -12.18 -12.25 28.71
N VAL A 2 -11.20 -12.43 27.81
CA VAL A 2 -11.29 -12.02 26.38
C VAL A 2 -12.47 -12.67 25.64
N MET A 3 -12.71 -13.98 25.81
CA MET A 3 -13.86 -14.65 25.19
C MET A 3 -15.23 -14.13 25.66
N ILE A 4 -15.31 -13.60 26.89
CA ILE A 4 -16.55 -13.07 27.46
C ILE A 4 -16.92 -11.76 26.76
N ILE A 5 -15.93 -10.93 26.43
CA ILE A 5 -16.16 -9.62 25.80
C ILE A 5 -16.73 -9.80 24.39
N LEU A 6 -16.19 -10.70 23.57
CA LEU A 6 -16.74 -10.87 22.22
C LEU A 6 -18.09 -11.58 22.23
N ALA A 7 -18.29 -12.56 23.12
CA ALA A 7 -19.61 -13.17 23.30
C ALA A 7 -20.66 -12.13 23.74
N TYR A 8 -20.26 -11.15 24.55
CA TYR A 8 -21.10 -10.01 24.93
C TYR A 8 -21.37 -9.04 23.78
N LEU A 9 -20.38 -8.83 22.89
CA LEU A 9 -20.51 -7.90 21.75
C LEU A 9 -21.18 -8.54 20.52
N ALA A 10 -21.12 -9.86 20.34
CA ALA A 10 -21.67 -10.55 19.17
C ALA A 10 -23.15 -10.20 18.90
N PRO A 11 -24.05 -10.14 19.91
CA PRO A 11 -25.44 -9.75 19.70
C PRO A 11 -25.64 -8.34 19.15
N VAL A 12 -24.68 -7.41 19.36
CA VAL A 12 -24.80 -6.01 18.91
C VAL A 12 -24.18 -5.75 17.54
N LEU A 13 -23.38 -6.68 16.99
CA LEU A 13 -22.72 -6.48 15.70
C LEU A 13 -23.72 -6.32 14.55
N LYS A 14 -24.65 -7.28 14.40
CA LYS A 14 -25.65 -7.22 13.32
C LYS A 14 -26.65 -6.05 13.50
N PRO A 15 -27.19 -5.79 14.71
CA PRO A 15 -27.99 -4.59 14.93
C PRO A 15 -27.27 -3.29 14.59
N SER A 16 -25.96 -3.18 14.84
CA SER A 16 -25.18 -1.99 14.47
C SER A 16 -25.14 -1.77 12.95
N VAL A 17 -25.02 -2.85 12.15
CA VAL A 17 -25.12 -2.76 10.69
C VAL A 17 -26.52 -2.28 10.26
N ASN A 18 -27.57 -2.80 10.91
CA ASN A 18 -28.94 -2.39 10.61
C ASN A 18 -29.18 -0.91 10.96
N LEU A 19 -28.61 -0.43 12.07
CA LEU A 19 -28.66 0.99 12.45
C LEU A 19 -27.98 1.88 11.42
N LEU A 20 -26.82 1.47 10.89
CA LEU A 20 -26.12 2.17 9.83
C LEU A 20 -26.98 2.30 8.57
N SER A 21 -27.64 1.21 8.16
CA SER A 21 -28.52 1.18 6.99
C SER A 21 -29.76 2.06 7.17
N ALA A 22 -30.42 1.95 8.33
CA ALA A 22 -31.67 2.65 8.61
C ALA A 22 -31.48 4.17 8.80
N ASN A 23 -30.29 4.62 9.19
CA ASN A 23 -30.00 6.00 9.54
C ASN A 23 -28.93 6.63 8.64
N LYS A 24 -28.94 6.28 7.35
CA LYS A 24 -27.91 6.73 6.39
C LYS A 24 -27.74 8.25 6.27
N ASP A 25 -28.79 9.02 6.57
CA ASP A 25 -28.78 10.48 6.51
C ASP A 25 -28.28 11.13 7.83
N SER A 26 -28.08 10.34 8.89
CA SER A 26 -27.59 10.82 10.18
C SER A 26 -26.09 10.61 10.29
N SER A 27 -25.30 11.66 10.04
CA SER A 27 -23.84 11.61 10.19
C SER A 27 -23.40 11.18 11.60
N VAL A 28 -24.15 11.57 12.63
CA VAL A 28 -23.90 11.17 14.02
C VAL A 28 -24.03 9.65 14.21
N ILE A 29 -25.10 9.03 13.68
CA ILE A 29 -25.32 7.58 13.85
C ILE A 29 -24.32 6.79 13.00
N VAL A 30 -24.08 7.23 11.76
CA VAL A 30 -23.07 6.62 10.87
C VAL A 30 -21.71 6.61 11.56
N ASN A 31 -21.27 7.77 12.05
CA ASN A 31 -19.98 7.92 12.72
C ASN A 31 -19.90 7.08 13.99
N ALA A 32 -20.94 7.05 14.82
CA ALA A 32 -20.97 6.24 16.05
C ALA A 32 -20.83 4.73 15.77
N VAL A 33 -21.49 4.22 14.72
CA VAL A 33 -21.33 2.82 14.29
C VAL A 33 -19.89 2.57 13.83
N LEU A 34 -19.31 3.46 13.01
CA LEU A 34 -17.91 3.30 12.58
C LEU A 34 -16.93 3.36 13.76
N GLN A 35 -17.12 4.27 14.71
CA GLN A 35 -16.30 4.35 15.92
C GLN A 35 -16.38 3.08 16.77
N PHE A 36 -17.56 2.47 16.87
CA PHE A 36 -17.73 1.19 17.55
C PHE A 36 -16.88 0.09 16.88
N PHE A 37 -16.92 -0.03 15.55
CA PHE A 37 -16.11 -1.00 14.82
C PHE A 37 -14.61 -0.68 14.85
N ASP A 38 -14.21 0.59 14.85
CA ASP A 38 -12.81 0.99 15.04
C ASP A 38 -12.29 0.54 16.43
N CYS A 39 -13.06 0.79 17.49
CA CYS A 39 -12.72 0.33 18.84
C CYS A 39 -12.62 -1.20 18.94
N LEU A 40 -13.56 -1.92 18.30
CA LEU A 40 -13.59 -3.38 18.27
C LEU A 40 -12.36 -3.95 17.56
N THR A 41 -12.03 -3.40 16.39
CA THR A 41 -10.95 -3.93 15.53
C THR A 41 -9.56 -3.70 16.08
N LYS A 42 -9.34 -2.61 16.84
CA LYS A 42 -8.08 -2.39 17.60
C LYS A 42 -7.71 -3.54 18.54
N ARG A 43 -8.70 -4.34 18.95
CA ARG A 43 -8.53 -5.48 19.88
C ARG A 43 -8.71 -6.83 19.19
N MET A 44 -8.78 -6.85 17.86
CA MET A 44 -9.07 -8.05 17.08
C MET A 44 -8.05 -9.19 17.28
N TYR A 45 -6.77 -8.84 17.48
CA TYR A 45 -5.70 -9.79 17.78
C TYR A 45 -6.00 -10.69 18.99
N LEU A 46 -6.79 -10.22 19.95
CA LEU A 46 -7.18 -11.00 21.13
C LEU A 46 -8.10 -12.18 20.80
N TYR A 47 -8.75 -12.18 19.64
CA TYR A 47 -9.74 -13.18 19.24
C TYR A 47 -9.21 -14.17 18.20
N CYS A 48 -7.95 -14.03 17.76
CA CYS A 48 -7.38 -14.81 16.66
C CYS A 48 -7.35 -16.33 16.88
N ASP A 49 -7.33 -16.76 18.13
CA ASP A 49 -7.29 -18.19 18.49
C ASP A 49 -8.66 -18.88 18.35
N ASN A 50 -9.75 -18.13 18.14
CA ASN A 50 -11.09 -18.68 17.96
C ASN A 50 -11.64 -18.41 16.55
N HIS A 51 -11.63 -19.44 15.72
CA HIS A 51 -12.06 -19.38 14.32
C HIS A 51 -13.51 -18.91 14.14
N ASN A 52 -14.44 -19.36 14.99
CA ASN A 52 -15.86 -18.98 14.88
C ASN A 52 -16.04 -17.48 15.15
N ASN A 53 -15.37 -16.99 16.19
CA ASN A 53 -15.38 -15.59 16.60
C ASN A 53 -14.81 -14.67 15.51
N ILE A 54 -13.66 -15.03 14.95
CA ILE A 54 -13.03 -14.30 13.85
C ILE A 54 -13.89 -14.33 12.59
N SER A 55 -14.48 -15.47 12.24
CA SER A 55 -15.36 -15.60 11.08
C SER A 55 -16.55 -14.64 11.19
N LEU A 56 -17.22 -14.64 12.34
CA LEU A 56 -18.35 -13.76 12.64
C LEU A 56 -17.95 -12.28 12.56
N LEU A 57 -16.76 -11.92 13.05
CA LEU A 57 -16.25 -10.56 12.96
C LEU A 57 -15.96 -10.15 11.51
N TYR A 58 -15.34 -11.02 10.70
CA TYR A 58 -15.09 -10.72 9.28
C TYR A 58 -16.38 -10.53 8.48
N GLU A 59 -17.42 -11.35 8.74
CA GLU A 59 -18.72 -11.16 8.07
C GLU A 59 -19.39 -9.85 8.53
N ALA A 60 -19.36 -9.53 9.83
CA ALA A 60 -19.89 -8.26 10.32
C ALA A 60 -19.14 -7.05 9.73
N LEU A 61 -17.81 -7.12 9.60
CA LEU A 61 -17.00 -6.06 8.98
C LEU A 61 -17.31 -5.90 7.49
N LEU A 62 -17.46 -7.00 6.77
CA LEU A 62 -17.84 -6.97 5.37
C LEU A 62 -19.22 -6.30 5.20
N ASP A 63 -20.18 -6.66 6.05
CA ASP A 63 -21.51 -6.07 6.07
C ASP A 63 -21.46 -4.56 6.32
N VAL A 64 -20.69 -4.09 7.31
CA VAL A 64 -20.51 -2.65 7.59
C VAL A 64 -19.97 -1.92 6.36
N ILE A 65 -18.91 -2.45 5.75
CA ILE A 65 -18.26 -1.81 4.59
C ILE A 65 -19.22 -1.77 3.41
N GLN A 66 -19.92 -2.86 3.12
CA GLN A 66 -20.86 -2.93 2.00
C GLN A 66 -22.06 -2.00 2.21
N VAL A 67 -22.63 -1.96 3.42
CA VAL A 67 -23.76 -1.06 3.74
C VAL A 67 -23.31 0.39 3.70
N TYR A 68 -22.16 0.73 4.28
CA TYR A 68 -21.58 2.07 4.19
C TYR A 68 -21.39 2.49 2.74
N GLY A 69 -20.73 1.64 1.93
CA GLY A 69 -20.49 1.92 0.52
C GLY A 69 -21.75 2.14 -0.28
N LYS A 70 -22.77 1.29 -0.08
CA LYS A 70 -24.05 1.39 -0.78
C LYS A 70 -24.83 2.64 -0.38
N GLU A 71 -24.99 2.88 0.92
CA GLU A 71 -25.88 3.94 1.41
C GLU A 71 -25.22 5.33 1.38
N GLN A 72 -23.89 5.41 1.49
CA GLN A 72 -23.16 6.67 1.46
C GLN A 72 -22.73 7.10 0.05
N ALA A 73 -22.75 6.22 -0.95
CA ALA A 73 -22.36 6.55 -2.34
C ALA A 73 -23.05 7.80 -2.91
N GLU A 74 -24.34 8.02 -2.62
CA GLU A 74 -25.04 9.24 -3.04
C GLU A 74 -24.69 10.46 -2.19
N HIS A 75 -24.51 10.28 -0.88
CA HIS A 75 -24.10 11.34 0.04
C HIS A 75 -22.72 11.89 -0.32
N PHE A 76 -21.79 11.03 -0.75
CA PHE A 76 -20.49 11.43 -1.28
C PHE A 76 -20.56 12.40 -2.45
N LYS A 77 -21.65 12.39 -3.24
CA LYS A 77 -21.88 13.35 -4.34
C LYS A 77 -22.49 14.67 -3.88
N LYS A 78 -23.23 14.69 -2.76
CA LYS A 78 -24.11 15.81 -2.35
C LYS A 78 -23.60 16.65 -1.15
N SER A 79 -22.96 16.03 -0.16
CA SER A 79 -22.64 16.66 1.14
C SER A 79 -21.22 17.31 1.23
N ASP A 80 -20.98 18.09 2.28
CA ASP A 80 -19.74 18.82 2.58
C ASP A 80 -18.55 17.89 2.93
N SER A 81 -17.32 18.39 2.79
CA SER A 81 -16.09 17.56 2.78
C SER A 81 -15.66 17.00 4.15
N LYS A 82 -15.97 17.67 5.26
CA LYS A 82 -15.38 17.36 6.59
C LYS A 82 -15.93 16.08 7.23
N GLU A 83 -17.25 15.91 7.28
CA GLU A 83 -17.89 14.73 7.90
C GLU A 83 -17.52 13.45 7.13
N LYS A 84 -17.58 13.53 5.79
CA LYS A 84 -17.13 12.47 4.88
C LYS A 84 -15.68 12.06 5.12
N THR A 85 -14.82 13.05 5.35
CA THR A 85 -13.41 12.78 5.66
C THR A 85 -13.30 12.01 6.97
N SER A 86 -14.02 12.41 8.02
CA SER A 86 -13.99 11.74 9.32
C SER A 86 -14.41 10.27 9.20
N ASP A 87 -15.50 10.01 8.50
CA ASP A 87 -16.01 8.65 8.32
C ASP A 87 -15.04 7.78 7.50
N LEU A 88 -14.44 8.33 6.43
CA LEU A 88 -13.43 7.61 5.66
C LEU A 88 -12.14 7.36 6.47
N ILE A 89 -11.72 8.28 7.34
CA ILE A 89 -10.59 8.06 8.25
C ILE A 89 -10.88 6.90 9.20
N LEU A 90 -12.10 6.81 9.74
CA LEU A 90 -12.52 5.70 10.60
C LEU A 90 -12.56 4.40 9.80
N LEU A 91 -13.11 4.42 8.59
CA LEU A 91 -13.15 3.25 7.70
C LEU A 91 -11.74 2.73 7.40
N LEU A 92 -10.81 3.61 7.05
CA LEU A 92 -9.41 3.24 6.84
C LEU A 92 -8.76 2.70 8.13
N SER A 93 -9.03 3.30 9.29
CA SER A 93 -8.53 2.81 10.58
C SER A 93 -9.01 1.40 10.88
N ILE A 94 -10.31 1.14 10.70
CA ILE A 94 -10.92 -0.20 10.79
C ILE A 94 -10.17 -1.19 9.91
N LEU A 95 -9.98 -0.86 8.62
CA LEU A 95 -9.34 -1.74 7.65
C LEU A 95 -7.88 -2.04 8.02
N ILE A 96 -7.11 -1.03 8.44
CA ILE A 96 -5.73 -1.20 8.88
C ILE A 96 -5.66 -2.16 10.09
N ASN A 97 -6.54 -1.97 11.09
CA ASN A 97 -6.57 -2.82 12.28
C ASN A 97 -6.90 -4.28 11.94
N VAL A 98 -7.84 -4.49 11.01
CA VAL A 98 -8.28 -5.81 10.54
C VAL A 98 -7.17 -6.54 9.78
N PHE A 99 -6.34 -5.80 9.05
CA PHE A 99 -5.27 -6.34 8.22
C PHE A 99 -3.90 -6.35 8.88
N ASP A 100 -3.80 -5.82 10.09
CA ASP A 100 -2.60 -5.87 10.92
C ASP A 100 -2.13 -7.32 11.08
N ARG A 101 -0.81 -7.53 11.00
CA ARG A 101 -0.22 -8.88 11.05
C ARG A 101 -0.55 -9.64 12.33
N ARG A 102 -0.70 -8.94 13.46
CA ARG A 102 -1.05 -9.54 14.76
C ARG A 102 -2.51 -9.98 14.82
N SER A 103 -3.36 -9.42 13.97
CA SER A 103 -4.78 -9.76 13.84
C SER A 103 -5.04 -10.87 12.81
N ARG A 104 -3.99 -11.48 12.23
CA ARG A 104 -4.13 -12.53 11.21
C ARG A 104 -4.19 -13.91 11.88
N PRO A 105 -5.34 -14.60 11.84
CA PRO A 105 -5.42 -15.97 12.35
C PRO A 105 -4.51 -16.89 11.53
N VAL A 106 -3.74 -17.72 12.23
CA VAL A 106 -2.85 -18.71 11.63
C VAL A 106 -3.31 -20.09 12.08
N ASN A 107 -3.39 -21.01 11.12
CA ASN A 107 -3.62 -22.41 11.41
C ASN A 107 -2.38 -22.97 12.12
N LEU A 108 -2.49 -23.26 13.42
CA LEU A 108 -1.35 -23.70 14.23
C LEU A 108 -0.72 -25.01 13.74
N SER A 109 -1.48 -25.85 13.04
CA SER A 109 -0.98 -27.13 12.50
C SER A 109 -0.19 -26.97 11.20
N THR A 110 -0.50 -25.97 10.38
CA THR A 110 0.13 -25.78 9.06
C THR A 110 0.98 -24.52 8.95
N GLY A 111 0.92 -23.62 9.93
CA GLY A 111 1.55 -22.30 9.90
C GLY A 111 0.97 -21.36 8.83
N LYS A 112 -0.10 -21.75 8.12
CA LYS A 112 -0.70 -20.96 7.05
C LYS A 112 -1.74 -19.99 7.59
N THR A 113 -1.79 -18.80 7.02
CA THR A 113 -2.80 -17.80 7.39
C THR A 113 -4.19 -18.24 6.90
N GLU A 114 -5.18 -18.11 7.76
CA GLU A 114 -6.56 -18.47 7.45
C GLU A 114 -7.40 -17.28 6.96
N PHE A 115 -8.65 -17.55 6.58
CA PHE A 115 -9.63 -16.54 6.15
C PHE A 115 -9.14 -15.61 5.04
N ALA A 116 -8.25 -16.10 4.18
CA ALA A 116 -7.72 -15.31 3.04
C ALA A 116 -8.86 -14.81 2.13
N LYS A 117 -9.87 -15.66 1.88
CA LYS A 117 -11.04 -15.30 1.08
C LYS A 117 -11.88 -14.18 1.70
N ASN A 118 -12.15 -14.22 3.01
CA ASN A 118 -12.91 -13.17 3.69
C ASN A 118 -12.15 -11.84 3.63
N ARG A 119 -10.84 -11.85 3.91
CA ARG A 119 -10.01 -10.64 3.83
C ARG A 119 -9.95 -10.06 2.42
N SER A 120 -9.78 -10.90 1.39
CA SER A 120 -9.82 -10.47 -0.01
C SER A 120 -11.17 -9.85 -0.39
N ARG A 121 -12.31 -10.40 0.10
CA ARG A 121 -13.65 -9.79 -0.09
C ARG A 121 -13.78 -8.42 0.58
N ILE A 122 -13.26 -8.27 1.80
CA ILE A 122 -13.27 -7.00 2.54
C ILE A 122 -12.44 -5.94 1.80
N ILE A 123 -11.24 -6.31 1.32
CA ILE A 123 -10.38 -5.44 0.51
C ILE A 123 -11.10 -4.99 -0.75
N ALA A 124 -11.70 -5.92 -1.50
CA ALA A 124 -12.44 -5.60 -2.71
C ALA A 124 -13.62 -4.65 -2.45
N ALA A 125 -14.38 -4.88 -1.38
CA ALA A 125 -15.48 -4.00 -1.00
C ALA A 125 -14.98 -2.59 -0.61
N ALA A 126 -13.86 -2.50 0.12
CA ALA A 126 -13.26 -1.22 0.49
C ALA A 126 -12.74 -0.43 -0.72
N TRP A 127 -12.07 -1.09 -1.68
CA TRP A 127 -11.58 -0.44 -2.89
C TRP A 127 -12.69 0.07 -3.79
N ASN A 128 -13.83 -0.63 -3.88
CA ASN A 128 -15.00 -0.13 -4.61
C ASN A 128 -15.51 1.20 -4.03
N ILE A 129 -15.43 1.37 -2.70
CA ILE A 129 -15.77 2.63 -2.04
C ILE A 129 -14.72 3.67 -2.36
N LEU A 130 -13.45 3.38 -2.09
CA LEU A 130 -12.37 4.34 -2.28
C LEU A 130 -12.30 4.84 -3.73
N LEU A 131 -12.34 3.96 -4.74
CA LEU A 131 -12.30 4.38 -6.15
C LEU A 131 -13.51 5.25 -6.55
N SER A 132 -14.67 5.07 -5.92
CA SER A 132 -15.87 5.86 -6.25
C SER A 132 -15.94 7.21 -5.55
N VAL A 133 -15.24 7.38 -4.42
CA VAL A 133 -15.37 8.58 -3.56
C VAL A 133 -14.08 9.37 -3.41
N MET A 134 -12.93 8.73 -3.65
CA MET A 134 -11.62 9.33 -3.40
C MET A 134 -11.32 10.41 -4.44
N LYS A 135 -10.96 11.58 -3.92
CA LYS A 135 -10.41 12.72 -4.65
C LYS A 135 -9.00 12.98 -4.12
N TYR A 136 -8.12 13.48 -5.00
CA TYR A 136 -6.75 13.88 -4.61
C TYR A 136 -6.72 14.86 -3.44
N GLU A 137 -7.75 15.69 -3.27
CA GLU A 137 -7.87 16.63 -2.15
C GLU A 137 -7.85 15.96 -0.76
N PHE A 138 -8.36 14.74 -0.62
CA PHE A 138 -8.30 14.03 0.67
C PHE A 138 -6.87 13.67 1.08
N LEU A 139 -5.98 13.47 0.10
CA LEU A 139 -4.56 13.21 0.39
C LEU A 139 -3.84 14.43 0.95
N LYS A 140 -4.42 15.64 0.86
CA LYS A 140 -3.87 16.83 1.54
C LYS A 140 -4.08 16.77 3.06
N LEU A 141 -4.98 15.90 3.55
CA LEU A 141 -5.28 15.76 4.97
C LEU A 141 -4.34 14.70 5.58
N PRO A 142 -3.42 15.07 6.49
CA PRO A 142 -2.32 14.18 6.89
C PRO A 142 -2.78 12.82 7.45
N LEU A 143 -3.76 12.84 8.36
CA LEU A 143 -4.25 11.59 8.97
C LEU A 143 -4.91 10.66 7.93
N PHE A 144 -5.65 11.22 6.99
CA PHE A 144 -6.25 10.46 5.90
C PHE A 144 -5.17 9.88 4.99
N ARG A 145 -4.21 10.71 4.52
CA ARG A 145 -3.12 10.28 3.63
C ARG A 145 -2.34 9.12 4.25
N LYS A 146 -1.92 9.25 5.52
CA LYS A 146 -1.22 8.20 6.25
C LYS A 146 -2.01 6.90 6.33
N ASN A 147 -3.27 6.97 6.74
CA ASN A 147 -4.11 5.78 6.84
C ASN A 147 -4.36 5.15 5.47
N PHE A 148 -4.52 5.97 4.43
CA PHE A 148 -4.68 5.48 3.07
C PHE A 148 -3.47 4.68 2.59
N TYR A 149 -2.24 5.21 2.73
CA TYR A 149 -1.05 4.47 2.27
C TYR A 149 -0.80 3.21 3.09
N ARG A 150 -1.07 3.22 4.40
CA ARG A 150 -1.03 2.01 5.24
C ARG A 150 -2.04 0.96 4.77
N PHE A 151 -3.26 1.38 4.46
CA PHE A 151 -4.29 0.50 3.90
C PHE A 151 -3.90 -0.04 2.51
N LEU A 152 -3.36 0.81 1.64
CA LEU A 152 -2.87 0.42 0.31
C LEU A 152 -1.82 -0.68 0.44
N LYS A 153 -0.82 -0.49 1.30
CA LYS A 153 0.21 -1.48 1.60
C LYS A 153 -0.37 -2.79 2.12
N CYS A 154 -1.29 -2.73 3.09
CA CYS A 154 -1.94 -3.93 3.61
C CYS A 154 -2.76 -4.66 2.53
N SER A 155 -3.39 -3.91 1.63
CA SER A 155 -4.22 -4.46 0.56
C SER A 155 -3.40 -5.20 -0.49
N THR A 156 -2.30 -4.60 -0.94
CA THR A 156 -1.39 -5.21 -1.91
C THR A 156 -0.68 -6.44 -1.34
N GLU A 157 -0.38 -6.45 -0.05
CA GLU A 157 0.22 -7.61 0.64
C GLU A 157 -0.76 -8.79 0.70
N ILE A 158 -2.04 -8.53 0.98
CA ILE A 158 -3.03 -9.58 1.27
C ILE A 158 -3.76 -10.07 0.01
N ALA A 159 -4.13 -9.16 -0.89
CA ALA A 159 -4.94 -9.46 -2.07
C ALA A 159 -4.40 -8.77 -3.34
N PRO A 160 -3.14 -9.00 -3.73
CA PRO A 160 -2.57 -8.41 -4.94
C PRO A 160 -3.37 -8.81 -6.21
N GLU A 161 -4.03 -9.96 -6.19
CA GLU A 161 -4.90 -10.42 -7.29
C GLU A 161 -6.12 -9.53 -7.52
N HIS A 162 -6.53 -8.73 -6.54
CA HIS A 162 -7.62 -7.78 -6.71
C HIS A 162 -7.22 -6.66 -7.67
N PHE A 163 -6.04 -6.07 -7.46
CA PHE A 163 -5.51 -4.97 -8.28
C PHE A 163 -5.27 -5.40 -9.72
N ALA A 164 -4.79 -6.63 -9.93
CA ALA A 164 -4.59 -7.18 -11.26
C ALA A 164 -5.89 -7.40 -12.06
N LYS A 165 -7.05 -7.35 -11.40
CA LYS A 165 -8.38 -7.52 -12.01
C LYS A 165 -9.18 -6.22 -12.11
N LEU A 166 -8.62 -5.10 -11.64
CA LEU A 166 -9.23 -3.80 -11.82
C LEU A 166 -9.31 -3.45 -13.31
N SER A 167 -10.19 -2.50 -13.66
CA SER A 167 -10.19 -1.91 -15.00
C SER A 167 -8.86 -1.17 -15.23
N ASP A 168 -8.46 -1.02 -16.50
CA ASP A 168 -7.22 -0.30 -16.83
C ASP A 168 -7.22 1.13 -16.28
N TYR A 169 -8.39 1.78 -16.28
CA TYR A 169 -8.59 3.12 -15.72
C TYR A 169 -8.41 3.14 -14.20
N ASP A 170 -9.08 2.25 -13.47
CA ASP A 170 -8.98 2.19 -12.00
C ASP A 170 -7.58 1.80 -11.55
N PHE A 171 -6.93 0.88 -12.28
CA PHE A 171 -5.56 0.50 -11.99
C PHE A 171 -4.56 1.63 -12.25
N ALA A 172 -4.76 2.44 -13.30
CA ALA A 172 -3.96 3.63 -13.55
C ALA A 172 -4.06 4.64 -12.38
N ILE A 173 -5.25 4.84 -11.82
CA ILE A 173 -5.44 5.67 -10.62
C ILE A 173 -4.63 5.13 -9.44
N VAL A 174 -4.63 3.80 -9.21
CA VAL A 174 -3.82 3.18 -8.16
C VAL A 174 -2.32 3.40 -8.42
N VAL A 175 -1.87 3.27 -9.66
CA VAL A 175 -0.48 3.54 -10.05
C VAL A 175 -0.10 5.00 -9.79
N ASP A 176 -1.01 5.95 -10.03
CA ASP A 176 -0.77 7.37 -9.73
C ASP A 176 -0.66 7.63 -8.22
N TYR A 177 -1.45 6.94 -7.40
CA TYR A 177 -1.28 6.98 -5.94
C TYR A 177 0.08 6.41 -5.52
N LEU A 178 0.50 5.27 -6.07
CA LEU A 178 1.82 4.71 -5.78
C LEU A 178 2.94 5.69 -6.16
N ARG A 179 2.85 6.31 -7.34
CA ARG A 179 3.80 7.34 -7.79
C ARG A 179 3.85 8.53 -6.84
N SER A 180 2.69 9.04 -6.45
CA SER A 180 2.57 10.18 -5.53
C SER A 180 3.12 9.85 -4.14
N GLY A 181 3.01 8.60 -3.70
CA GLY A 181 3.55 8.15 -2.42
C GLY A 181 5.07 8.08 -2.38
N LEU A 182 5.73 7.87 -3.53
CA LEU A 182 7.19 7.91 -3.64
C LEU A 182 7.76 9.33 -3.74
N GLN A 183 6.92 10.35 -3.92
CA GLN A 183 7.35 11.73 -3.95
C GLN A 183 7.38 12.24 -2.50
N SER A 184 8.56 12.25 -1.90
CA SER A 184 8.79 12.95 -0.65
C SER A 184 9.06 14.43 -0.97
N ASP A 185 8.10 15.30 -0.65
CA ASP A 185 8.32 16.74 -0.63
C ASP A 185 9.27 17.08 0.54
N TYR A 186 10.55 16.76 0.40
CA TYR A 186 11.60 17.25 1.29
C TYR A 186 11.80 18.75 1.04
N GLU A 187 10.88 19.56 1.54
CA GLU A 187 11.15 20.99 1.76
C GLU A 187 12.26 21.06 2.81
N ARG A 188 13.49 21.32 2.33
CA ARG A 188 14.75 21.25 3.10
C ARG A 188 14.93 22.35 4.16
N ASP A 189 13.93 23.18 4.43
CA ASP A 189 14.17 24.50 5.02
C ASP A 189 13.22 24.92 6.16
N ASP A 190 12.82 23.99 7.05
CA ASP A 190 11.99 24.37 8.21
C ASP A 190 12.31 23.62 9.51
N LEU A 191 12.22 24.30 10.66
CA LEU A 191 12.48 23.76 12.01
C LEU A 191 11.52 22.63 12.44
N LEU A 192 10.43 22.43 11.69
CA LEU A 192 9.48 21.30 11.82
C LEU A 192 9.82 20.09 10.93
N ALA A 193 10.95 20.15 10.21
CA ALA A 193 11.36 19.11 9.26
C ALA A 193 11.41 17.72 9.88
N SER A 194 11.86 17.55 11.13
CA SER A 194 12.00 16.21 11.73
C SER A 194 10.68 15.41 11.78
N SER A 195 9.57 16.02 12.22
CA SER A 195 8.27 15.33 12.27
C SER A 195 7.60 15.21 10.90
N LYS A 196 7.81 16.19 9.99
CA LYS A 196 7.33 16.12 8.60
C LYS A 196 8.06 14.99 7.85
N ASN A 197 9.35 14.82 8.11
CA ASN A 197 10.19 13.80 7.51
C ASN A 197 9.72 12.39 7.89
N TYR A 198 9.46 12.09 9.17
CA TYR A 198 8.94 10.76 9.56
C TYR A 198 7.57 10.44 8.93
N PHE A 199 6.72 11.44 8.75
CA PHE A 199 5.40 11.27 8.15
C PHE A 199 5.51 10.97 6.64
N GLU A 200 6.28 11.76 5.90
CA GLU A 200 6.51 11.54 4.46
C GLU A 200 7.28 10.22 4.22
N GLN A 201 8.21 9.88 5.11
CA GLN A 201 8.94 8.61 5.08
C GLN A 201 7.98 7.41 5.27
N ASP A 202 7.05 7.45 6.23
CA ASP A 202 6.04 6.38 6.41
C ASP A 202 5.20 6.20 5.12
N ILE A 203 4.83 7.29 4.45
CA ILE A 203 4.09 7.24 3.19
C ILE A 203 4.94 6.61 2.07
N SER A 204 6.18 7.06 1.93
CA SER A 204 7.17 6.53 0.98
C SER A 204 7.38 5.02 1.18
N ILE A 205 7.65 4.60 2.41
CA ILE A 205 7.83 3.19 2.78
C ILE A 205 6.59 2.38 2.39
N ASN A 206 5.39 2.82 2.78
CA ASN A 206 4.17 2.09 2.47
C ASN A 206 3.91 2.02 0.97
N SER A 207 4.21 3.08 0.21
CA SER A 207 4.10 3.06 -1.25
C SER A 207 5.11 2.09 -1.88
N ALA A 208 6.39 2.17 -1.50
CA ALA A 208 7.44 1.30 -1.99
C ALA A 208 7.14 -0.19 -1.69
N LEU A 209 6.68 -0.51 -0.48
CA LEU A 209 6.26 -1.87 -0.13
C LEU A 209 5.05 -2.33 -0.95
N SER A 210 4.12 -1.43 -1.26
CA SER A 210 2.98 -1.75 -2.13
C SER A 210 3.43 -2.08 -3.56
N ILE A 211 4.39 -1.32 -4.09
CA ILE A 211 5.05 -1.59 -5.38
C ILE A 211 5.80 -2.92 -5.33
N ALA A 212 6.49 -3.22 -4.23
CA ALA A 212 7.15 -4.50 -4.04
C ALA A 212 6.17 -5.67 -4.16
N ASP A 213 5.07 -5.64 -3.41
CA ASP A 213 4.07 -6.70 -3.37
C ASP A 213 3.41 -6.92 -4.75
N LEU A 214 3.00 -5.84 -5.42
CA LEU A 214 2.42 -5.91 -6.76
C LEU A 214 3.43 -6.37 -7.81
N GLY A 215 4.66 -5.84 -7.79
CA GLY A 215 5.72 -6.21 -8.73
C GLY A 215 6.06 -7.70 -8.64
N PHE A 216 6.19 -8.26 -7.44
CA PHE A 216 6.39 -9.70 -7.26
C PHE A 216 5.19 -10.53 -7.68
N TYR A 217 3.97 -10.04 -7.47
CA TYR A 217 2.77 -10.71 -7.96
C TYR A 217 2.74 -10.77 -9.49
N PHE A 218 2.98 -9.64 -10.16
CA PHE A 218 2.98 -9.56 -11.62
C PHE A 218 4.11 -10.34 -12.27
N ALA A 219 5.32 -10.34 -11.68
CA ALA A 219 6.43 -11.17 -12.13
C ALA A 219 6.10 -12.68 -12.09
N LYS A 220 5.19 -13.12 -11.21
CA LYS A 220 4.67 -14.50 -11.15
C LYS A 220 3.46 -14.73 -12.06
N ASN A 221 2.76 -13.68 -12.47
CA ASN A 221 1.48 -13.73 -13.17
C ASN A 221 1.53 -12.84 -14.41
N THR A 222 2.39 -13.19 -15.38
CA THR A 222 2.65 -12.41 -16.59
C THR A 222 1.45 -12.29 -17.56
N ARG A 223 0.33 -12.95 -17.25
CA ARG A 223 -0.92 -12.87 -18.03
C ARG A 223 -1.59 -11.49 -18.01
N TYR A 224 -1.24 -10.62 -17.06
CA TYR A 224 -1.85 -9.29 -16.90
C TYR A 224 -1.04 -8.20 -17.65
N ASP A 225 -0.79 -8.39 -18.95
CA ASP A 225 0.13 -7.56 -19.75
C ASP A 225 -0.23 -6.05 -19.71
N THR A 226 -1.51 -5.68 -19.84
CA THR A 226 -1.93 -4.27 -19.81
C THR A 226 -1.67 -3.60 -18.45
N ALA A 227 -1.98 -4.31 -17.35
CA ALA A 227 -1.69 -3.82 -16.01
C ALA A 227 -0.17 -3.71 -15.79
N ILE A 228 0.62 -4.69 -16.25
CA ILE A 228 2.08 -4.67 -16.17
C ILE A 228 2.67 -3.48 -16.93
N LYS A 229 2.17 -3.17 -18.12
CA LYS A 229 2.56 -1.99 -18.90
C LYS A 229 2.26 -0.68 -18.17
N THR A 230 1.10 -0.58 -17.53
CA THR A 230 0.74 0.60 -16.74
C THR A 230 1.64 0.73 -15.51
N PHE A 231 1.88 -0.39 -14.83
CA PHE A 231 2.73 -0.49 -13.64
C PHE A 231 4.20 -0.15 -13.92
N SER A 232 4.71 -0.44 -15.12
CA SER A 232 6.10 -0.14 -15.50
C SER A 232 6.43 1.35 -15.51
N SER A 233 5.42 2.23 -15.57
CA SER A 233 5.60 3.68 -15.40
C SER A 233 6.16 4.08 -14.02
N LEU A 234 6.19 3.16 -13.06
CA LEU A 234 6.77 3.37 -11.73
C LEU A 234 8.30 3.18 -11.69
N VAL A 235 8.93 2.68 -12.78
CA VAL A 235 10.39 2.48 -12.83
C VAL A 235 11.15 3.78 -12.58
N GLU A 236 10.82 4.84 -13.32
CA GLU A 236 11.46 6.16 -13.20
C GLU A 236 11.32 6.77 -11.79
N PRO A 237 10.11 6.94 -11.21
CA PRO A 237 9.96 7.51 -9.88
C PRO A 237 10.56 6.63 -8.77
N THR A 238 10.51 5.29 -8.91
CA THR A 238 11.14 4.39 -7.93
C THR A 238 12.65 4.49 -7.97
N PHE A 239 13.23 4.66 -9.16
CA PHE A 239 14.67 4.89 -9.29
C PHE A 239 15.07 6.26 -8.72
N ALA A 240 14.28 7.31 -8.99
CA ALA A 240 14.54 8.66 -8.49
C ALA A 240 14.55 8.70 -6.96
N ILE A 241 13.57 8.08 -6.28
CA ILE A 241 13.61 8.03 -4.82
C ILE A 241 14.80 7.21 -4.30
N CYS A 242 15.20 6.11 -4.94
CA CYS A 242 16.41 5.38 -4.53
C CYS A 242 17.69 6.25 -4.61
N LEU A 243 17.78 7.17 -5.58
CA LEU A 243 18.89 8.13 -5.67
C LEU A 243 18.84 9.19 -4.56
N ASN A 244 17.64 9.63 -4.19
CA ASN A 244 17.42 10.71 -3.23
C ASN A 244 17.30 10.24 -1.77
N ALA A 245 17.03 8.95 -1.54
CA ALA A 245 16.83 8.41 -0.20
C ALA A 245 18.09 8.63 0.64
N MET A 246 17.89 8.98 1.91
CA MET A 246 18.98 9.00 2.87
C MET A 246 19.30 7.56 3.25
N TRP A 247 20.36 6.98 2.67
CA TRP A 247 20.77 5.58 2.89
C TRP A 247 21.28 5.26 4.31
N GLN A 248 21.12 6.21 5.24
CA GLN A 248 21.25 6.01 6.69
C GLN A 248 19.95 5.48 7.31
N GLU A 249 18.80 5.71 6.67
CA GLU A 249 17.50 5.23 7.09
C GLU A 249 17.25 3.83 6.51
N GLU A 250 17.54 2.79 7.32
CA GLU A 250 17.53 1.39 6.87
C GLU A 250 16.13 0.93 6.40
N GLU A 251 15.05 1.43 7.01
CA GLU A 251 13.70 1.00 6.66
C GLU A 251 13.24 1.52 5.29
N GLU A 252 13.44 2.81 5.00
CA GLU A 252 13.09 3.41 3.71
C GLU A 252 13.97 2.91 2.57
N SER A 253 15.29 2.87 2.79
CA SER A 253 16.23 2.35 1.79
C SER A 253 15.98 0.87 1.46
N SER A 254 15.61 0.06 2.46
CA SER A 254 15.21 -1.33 2.25
C SER A 254 13.90 -1.45 1.46
N ALA A 255 12.89 -0.63 1.79
CA ALA A 255 11.60 -0.63 1.11
C ALA A 255 11.72 -0.20 -0.36
N THR A 256 12.36 0.94 -0.63
CA THR A 256 12.56 1.49 -1.98
C THR A 256 13.45 0.59 -2.84
N SER A 257 14.52 0.03 -2.26
CA SER A 257 15.34 -1.00 -2.91
C SER A 257 14.52 -2.23 -3.30
N THR A 258 13.64 -2.71 -2.40
CA THR A 258 12.79 -3.88 -2.68
C THR A 258 11.76 -3.58 -3.77
N ALA A 259 11.23 -2.35 -3.81
CA ALA A 259 10.34 -1.88 -4.87
C ALA A 259 11.04 -1.87 -6.25
N LEU A 260 12.25 -1.31 -6.32
CA LEU A 260 13.03 -1.29 -7.55
C LEU A 260 13.38 -2.71 -8.01
N PHE A 261 13.74 -3.60 -7.08
CA PHE A 261 13.99 -5.00 -7.37
C PHE A 261 12.74 -5.70 -7.93
N SER A 262 11.55 -5.48 -7.35
CA SER A 262 10.32 -6.09 -7.85
C SER A 262 9.97 -5.62 -9.26
N LEU A 263 10.19 -4.33 -9.57
CA LEU A 263 10.02 -3.75 -10.90
C LEU A 263 11.01 -4.33 -11.90
N LEU A 264 12.26 -4.56 -11.49
CA LEU A 264 13.27 -5.22 -12.31
C LEU A 264 12.89 -6.67 -12.63
N CYS A 265 12.34 -7.41 -11.65
CA CYS A 265 11.83 -8.76 -11.87
C CYS A 265 10.59 -8.82 -12.78
N CYS A 266 9.75 -7.79 -12.73
CA CYS A 266 8.48 -7.73 -13.45
C CYS A 266 8.62 -7.16 -14.87
N THR A 267 9.46 -6.14 -15.05
CA THR A 267 9.53 -5.28 -16.24
C THR A 267 10.98 -4.98 -16.65
N GLU A 268 11.82 -6.01 -16.72
CA GLU A 268 13.26 -5.89 -16.98
C GLU A 268 13.60 -5.02 -18.21
N ASP A 269 12.86 -5.18 -19.30
CA ASP A 269 13.08 -4.40 -20.53
C ASP A 269 12.78 -2.90 -20.36
N THR A 270 11.78 -2.56 -19.53
CA THR A 270 11.48 -1.16 -19.20
C THR A 270 12.60 -0.57 -18.35
N CYS A 271 13.09 -1.31 -17.35
CA CYS A 271 14.25 -0.90 -16.56
C CYS A 271 15.50 -0.68 -17.42
N LYS A 272 15.82 -1.61 -18.32
CA LYS A 272 16.94 -1.47 -19.27
C LYS A 272 16.78 -0.25 -20.18
N THR A 273 15.56 -0.01 -20.67
CA THR A 273 15.26 1.14 -21.52
C THR A 273 15.46 2.45 -20.77
N TYR A 274 15.00 2.53 -19.52
CA TYR A 274 15.23 3.68 -18.65
C TYR A 274 16.73 3.91 -18.38
N VAL A 275 17.51 2.87 -18.08
CA VAL A 275 18.97 3.00 -17.93
C VAL A 275 19.64 3.50 -19.21
N ARG A 276 19.21 3.04 -20.40
CA ARG A 276 19.73 3.56 -21.68
C ARG A 276 19.40 5.04 -21.88
N LYS A 277 18.19 5.48 -21.49
CA LYS A 277 17.77 6.89 -21.50
C LYS A 277 18.72 7.72 -20.63
N LEU A 278 18.95 7.33 -19.38
CA LEU A 278 19.89 8.03 -18.48
C LEU A 278 21.30 8.13 -19.06
N LEU A 279 21.85 7.03 -19.60
CA LEU A 279 23.18 7.02 -20.21
C LEU A 279 23.28 7.81 -21.53
N SER A 280 22.16 8.21 -22.11
CA SER A 280 22.10 9.01 -23.33
C SER A 280 22.13 10.51 -23.08
N TYR A 281 21.91 10.96 -21.84
CA TYR A 281 22.00 12.37 -21.49
C TYR A 281 23.42 12.90 -21.68
N GLU A 282 23.53 14.10 -22.26
CA GLU A 282 24.81 14.73 -22.56
C GLU A 282 25.66 14.93 -21.30
N ALA A 283 25.01 15.33 -20.19
CA ALA A 283 25.66 15.51 -18.89
C ALA A 283 26.34 14.23 -18.36
N ASN A 284 25.87 13.04 -18.78
CA ASN A 284 26.41 11.75 -18.36
C ASN A 284 27.51 11.22 -19.28
N HIS A 285 27.80 11.88 -20.41
CA HIS A 285 28.75 11.36 -21.40
C HIS A 285 30.18 11.26 -20.87
N ALA A 286 30.64 12.23 -20.07
CA ALA A 286 31.98 12.21 -19.49
C ALA A 286 32.23 10.98 -18.60
N ASN A 287 31.19 10.54 -17.85
CA ASN A 287 31.25 9.41 -16.91
C ASN A 287 30.65 8.12 -17.46
N ARG A 288 30.29 8.07 -18.76
CA ARG A 288 29.44 7.03 -19.35
C ARG A 288 29.98 5.61 -19.15
N THR A 289 31.28 5.42 -19.24
CA THR A 289 31.91 4.09 -19.05
C THR A 289 31.74 3.61 -17.62
N THR A 290 32.01 4.48 -16.63
CA THR A 290 31.83 4.20 -15.20
C THR A 290 30.37 3.91 -14.87
N LEU A 291 29.47 4.80 -15.29
CA LEU A 291 28.03 4.65 -15.09
C LEU A 291 27.51 3.34 -15.71
N ARG A 292 27.92 3.03 -16.94
CA ARG A 292 27.54 1.77 -17.61
C ARG A 292 28.00 0.54 -16.85
N THR A 293 29.21 0.55 -16.29
CA THR A 293 29.71 -0.56 -15.47
C THR A 293 28.92 -0.67 -14.17
N ALA A 294 28.67 0.45 -13.48
CA ALA A 294 27.87 0.48 -12.26
C ALA A 294 26.45 -0.09 -12.49
N PHE A 295 25.76 0.36 -13.55
CA PHE A 295 24.44 -0.17 -13.93
C PHE A 295 24.46 -1.65 -14.28
N ARG A 296 25.52 -2.12 -14.96
CA ARG A 296 25.68 -3.56 -15.26
C ARG A 296 25.82 -4.37 -13.97
N THR A 297 26.59 -3.88 -13.00
CA THR A 297 26.74 -4.53 -11.69
C THR A 297 25.42 -4.54 -10.92
N LEU A 298 24.70 -3.42 -10.89
CA LEU A 298 23.40 -3.31 -10.22
C LEU A 298 22.39 -4.32 -10.77
N MET A 299 22.28 -4.37 -12.11
CA MET A 299 21.38 -5.29 -12.82
C MET A 299 21.98 -6.69 -13.02
N ALA A 300 23.16 -6.98 -12.49
CA ALA A 300 23.74 -8.31 -12.58
C ALA A 300 22.92 -9.29 -11.74
N HIS A 301 22.83 -10.53 -12.21
CA HIS A 301 22.15 -11.63 -11.50
C HIS A 301 20.70 -11.25 -11.16
N ILE A 302 19.86 -11.08 -12.19
CA ILE A 302 18.40 -11.13 -12.06
C ILE A 302 17.99 -12.56 -12.40
N PRO A 303 18.15 -13.55 -11.51
CA PRO A 303 17.71 -14.90 -11.82
C PRO A 303 16.18 -14.90 -11.87
N GLY A 304 15.66 -15.21 -13.07
CA GLY A 304 14.25 -15.50 -13.26
C GLY A 304 13.74 -16.48 -12.21
N LYS A 305 12.59 -16.12 -11.62
CA LYS A 305 11.78 -16.91 -10.66
C LYS A 305 12.29 -17.00 -9.22
N ARG A 306 13.37 -16.32 -8.84
CA ARG A 306 13.77 -16.29 -7.42
C ARG A 306 13.30 -14.97 -6.80
N PHE A 307 12.36 -15.12 -5.87
CA PHE A 307 11.73 -14.01 -5.13
C PHE A 307 12.19 -14.02 -3.65
N GLN A 308 13.35 -14.62 -3.42
CA GLN A 308 13.84 -14.98 -2.10
C GLN A 308 14.34 -13.75 -1.35
N GLN A 309 14.25 -13.79 -0.02
CA GLN A 309 14.74 -12.71 0.83
C GLN A 309 16.25 -12.51 0.71
N SER A 310 17.02 -13.55 0.43
CA SER A 310 18.46 -13.48 0.14
C SER A 310 18.75 -12.52 -1.02
N GLU A 311 18.09 -12.71 -2.16
CA GLU A 311 18.36 -11.91 -3.36
C GLU A 311 17.91 -10.46 -3.23
N ARG A 312 16.85 -10.20 -2.45
CA ARG A 312 16.44 -8.83 -2.10
C ARG A 312 17.53 -8.12 -1.32
N ARG A 313 18.15 -8.81 -0.35
CA ARG A 313 19.29 -8.28 0.42
C ARG A 313 20.51 -8.09 -0.48
N ASP A 314 20.82 -9.07 -1.34
CA ASP A 314 21.95 -8.97 -2.26
C ASP A 314 21.77 -7.80 -3.25
N PHE A 315 20.54 -7.56 -3.73
CA PHE A 315 20.22 -6.41 -4.57
C PHE A 315 20.37 -5.09 -3.80
N HIS A 316 19.89 -5.03 -2.55
CA HIS A 316 20.04 -3.85 -1.69
C HIS A 316 21.51 -3.48 -1.49
N GLU A 317 22.38 -4.46 -1.22
CA GLU A 317 23.83 -4.22 -1.10
C GLU A 317 24.44 -3.72 -2.42
N ARG A 318 24.05 -4.30 -3.56
CA ARG A 318 24.49 -3.83 -4.88
C ARG A 318 24.00 -2.41 -5.17
N LEU A 319 22.78 -2.07 -4.77
CA LEU A 319 22.22 -0.74 -4.94
C LEU A 319 22.96 0.28 -4.07
N LYS A 320 23.27 -0.06 -2.83
CA LYS A 320 24.10 0.76 -1.94
C LYS A 320 25.48 1.04 -2.56
N GLN A 321 26.16 0.01 -3.06
CA GLN A 321 27.43 0.16 -3.76
C GLN A 321 27.31 0.99 -5.05
N PHE A 322 26.24 0.77 -5.82
CA PHE A 322 25.96 1.54 -7.02
C PHE A 322 25.85 3.03 -6.70
N LEU A 323 25.13 3.39 -5.64
CA LEU A 323 24.94 4.78 -5.24
C LEU A 323 26.23 5.47 -4.84
N THR A 324 27.10 4.79 -4.07
CA THR A 324 28.43 5.32 -3.76
C THR A 324 29.26 5.57 -5.03
N VAL A 325 29.10 4.75 -6.07
CA VAL A 325 29.84 4.93 -7.33
C VAL A 325 29.27 6.06 -8.18
N VAL A 326 27.95 6.24 -8.20
CA VAL A 326 27.29 7.23 -9.08
C VAL A 326 27.07 8.60 -8.43
N GLU A 327 27.34 8.73 -7.13
CA GLU A 327 27.25 9.98 -6.38
C GLU A 327 28.05 11.09 -7.06
N GLY A 328 27.37 12.19 -7.41
CA GLY A 328 27.98 13.32 -8.15
C GLY A 328 28.35 13.04 -9.60
N LEU A 329 28.17 11.81 -10.11
CA LEU A 329 28.49 11.44 -11.49
C LEU A 329 27.26 11.28 -12.39
N LEU A 330 26.14 10.84 -11.82
CA LEU A 330 24.89 10.59 -12.54
C LEU A 330 23.95 11.80 -12.44
N VAL A 331 23.58 12.34 -13.58
CA VAL A 331 22.48 13.31 -13.73
C VAL A 331 21.23 12.55 -14.17
N ALA A 332 20.16 12.64 -13.38
CA ALA A 332 18.90 11.94 -13.63
C ALA A 332 17.79 12.84 -14.20
N GLU A 333 18.06 14.14 -14.35
CA GLU A 333 17.15 15.16 -14.90
C GLU A 333 17.55 15.58 -16.32
#